data_AF-A0A7K2MLB0-F1
#
_entry.id   AF-A0A7K2MLB0-F1
#
_cell.length_a   1.000
_cell.length_b   1.000
_cell.length_c   1.000
_cell.angle_alpha   90.00
_cell.angle_beta   90.00
_cell.angle_gamma   90.00
#
_symmetry.space_group_name_H-M   'P 1'
#
loop_
_entity.id
_entity.type
_entity.pdbx_description
1 polymer ?
#
loop_
_entity_poly.entity_id
_entity_poly.type
_entity_poly.pdbx_seq_one_letter_code
_entity_poly.pdbx_strand_id
1 'polypeptide(L)'
;DAGAASAAVTERIARADLVLDGIVGIGGKGGLRKEAVPLADAAARSRAAVVAVDLPSGVDADTGRVPGDVVRADLTVTFGAHKPGLLIDPAREYAGSVRLVDIGLPLPREGAELEALQHADVARLLPVPAAESDKYRRGVVGIAAGSARFPGAAVLAVAGAL
;
A
#
# COMPACT_ATOMS: atom_id res chain seq x y z
N ASP A 1 -2.48 23.08 -31.55
CA ASP A 1 -1.36 22.13 -31.34
C ASP A 1 -1.31 21.54 -29.94
N ALA A 2 -2.01 20.43 -29.72
CA ALA A 2 -1.94 19.67 -28.45
C ALA A 2 -0.63 18.85 -28.33
N GLY A 3 -0.05 18.42 -29.47
CA GLY A 3 1.19 17.62 -29.49
C GLY A 3 2.44 18.40 -29.05
N ALA A 4 2.57 19.66 -29.47
CA ALA A 4 3.69 20.52 -29.07
C ALA A 4 3.66 20.86 -27.58
N ALA A 5 2.46 21.08 -27.02
CA ALA A 5 2.27 21.30 -25.58
C ALA A 5 2.65 20.05 -24.76
N SER A 6 2.28 18.85 -25.23
CA SER A 6 2.62 17.58 -24.56
C SER A 6 4.14 17.29 -24.56
N ALA A 7 4.83 17.59 -25.68
CA ALA A 7 6.29 17.47 -25.76
C ALA A 7 7.02 18.42 -24.79
N ALA A 8 6.55 19.67 -24.69
CA ALA A 8 7.14 20.64 -23.76
C ALA A 8 6.95 20.23 -22.28
N VAL A 9 5.83 19.58 -21.94
CA VAL A 9 5.56 19.09 -20.59
C VAL A 9 6.44 17.88 -20.25
N THR A 10 6.58 16.93 -21.17
CA THR A 10 7.44 15.75 -20.95
C THR A 10 8.93 16.11 -20.84
N GLU A 11 9.40 17.14 -21.56
CA GLU A 11 10.76 17.68 -21.37
C GLU A 11 10.96 18.30 -19.98
N ARG A 12 9.94 19.02 -19.45
CA ARG A 12 9.98 19.56 -18.08
C ARG A 12 10.04 18.45 -17.04
N ILE A 13 9.24 17.39 -17.21
CA ILE A 13 9.26 16.21 -16.33
C ILE A 13 10.66 15.58 -16.34
N ALA A 14 11.27 15.42 -17.51
CA ALA A 14 12.60 14.83 -17.64
C ALA A 14 13.72 15.61 -16.92
N ARG A 15 13.53 16.91 -16.70
CA ARG A 15 14.48 17.80 -16.00
C ARG A 15 14.10 18.08 -14.55
N ALA A 16 12.96 17.59 -14.08
CA ALA A 16 12.50 17.83 -12.72
C ALA A 16 13.29 16.98 -11.72
N ASP A 17 13.49 17.52 -10.52
CA ASP A 17 14.01 16.76 -9.38
C ASP A 17 12.88 16.06 -8.59
N LEU A 18 11.64 16.57 -8.71
CA LEU A 18 10.46 16.08 -8.03
C LEU A 18 9.23 16.18 -8.95
N VAL A 19 8.47 15.10 -9.04
CA VAL A 19 7.18 15.03 -9.74
C VAL A 19 6.09 14.75 -8.71
N LEU A 20 5.06 15.60 -8.70
CA LEU A 20 3.86 15.38 -7.90
C LEU A 20 2.77 14.78 -8.80
N ASP A 21 2.35 13.57 -8.49
CA ASP A 21 1.21 12.94 -9.13
C ASP A 21 -0.08 13.32 -8.40
N GLY A 22 -0.89 14.13 -9.07
CA GLY A 22 -2.23 14.51 -8.65
C GLY A 22 -3.22 14.41 -9.82
N ILE A 23 -3.00 13.48 -10.75
CA ILE A 23 -3.81 13.36 -11.97
C ILE A 23 -5.20 12.81 -11.61
N VAL A 24 -5.26 11.77 -10.79
CA VAL A 24 -6.48 11.07 -10.40
C VAL A 24 -6.36 10.58 -8.95
N GLY A 25 -7.25 11.04 -8.06
CA GLY A 25 -7.38 10.51 -6.69
C GLY A 25 -8.51 9.46 -6.55
N ILE A 26 -9.12 9.37 -5.36
CA ILE A 26 -10.21 8.40 -5.04
C ILE A 26 -11.43 8.43 -5.98
N GLY A 27 -11.66 9.51 -6.72
CA GLY A 27 -12.76 9.60 -7.70
C GLY A 27 -12.47 8.91 -9.04
N GLY A 28 -11.25 8.41 -9.23
CA GLY A 28 -10.81 7.72 -10.43
C GLY A 28 -11.47 6.36 -10.62
N LYS A 29 -11.83 6.04 -11.86
CA LYS A 29 -12.27 4.69 -12.26
C LYS A 29 -11.61 4.29 -13.56
N GLY A 30 -11.19 3.03 -13.67
CA GLY A 30 -10.76 2.43 -14.93
C GLY A 30 -9.34 2.76 -15.39
N GLY A 31 -8.44 3.17 -14.50
CA GLY A 31 -7.04 3.44 -14.82
C GLY A 31 -6.77 4.86 -15.32
N LEU A 32 -5.53 5.13 -15.74
CA LEU A 32 -5.19 6.42 -16.34
C LEU A 32 -5.90 6.64 -17.67
N ARG A 33 -6.33 7.89 -17.90
CA ARG A 33 -6.81 8.31 -19.22
C ARG A 33 -5.64 8.31 -20.21
N LYS A 34 -5.93 8.03 -21.49
CA LYS A 34 -4.90 7.91 -22.55
C LYS A 34 -3.99 9.14 -22.65
N GLU A 35 -4.51 10.32 -22.36
CA GLU A 35 -3.77 11.58 -22.41
C GLU A 35 -2.77 11.73 -21.25
N ALA A 36 -2.98 11.03 -20.13
CA ALA A 36 -2.11 11.04 -18.96
C ALA A 36 -1.00 9.98 -19.02
N VAL A 37 -1.17 8.93 -19.81
CA VAL A 37 -0.19 7.83 -19.95
C VAL A 37 1.21 8.36 -20.32
N PRO A 38 1.39 9.27 -21.31
CA PRO A 38 2.71 9.79 -21.64
C PRO A 38 3.38 10.56 -20.49
N LEU A 39 2.59 11.13 -19.56
CA LEU A 39 3.11 11.86 -18.39
C LEU A 39 3.61 10.88 -17.33
N ALA A 40 2.84 9.83 -17.03
CA ALA A 40 3.25 8.76 -16.12
C ALA A 40 4.52 8.06 -16.63
N ASP A 41 4.56 7.78 -17.94
CA ASP A 41 5.72 7.24 -18.64
C ASP A 41 6.96 8.13 -18.55
N ALA A 42 6.78 9.45 -18.75
CA ALA A 42 7.87 10.41 -18.64
C ALA A 42 8.40 10.49 -17.20
N ALA A 43 7.51 10.47 -16.20
CA ALA A 43 7.89 10.46 -14.80
C ALA A 43 8.69 9.20 -14.45
N ALA A 44 8.21 8.02 -14.88
CA ALA A 44 8.87 6.74 -14.64
C ALA A 44 10.27 6.62 -15.28
N ARG A 45 10.51 7.32 -16.40
CA ARG A 45 11.84 7.38 -17.06
C ARG A 45 12.74 8.50 -16.54
N SER A 46 12.20 9.43 -15.76
CA SER A 46 12.97 10.55 -15.21
C SER A 46 13.83 10.09 -14.03
N ARG A 47 14.71 10.98 -13.55
CA ARG A 47 15.44 10.77 -12.28
C ARG A 47 14.75 11.45 -11.09
N ALA A 48 13.58 12.03 -11.31
CA ALA A 48 12.84 12.74 -10.28
C ALA A 48 12.33 11.75 -9.24
N ALA A 49 12.27 12.19 -7.98
CA ALA A 49 11.42 11.52 -7.01
C ALA A 49 9.95 11.70 -7.42
N VAL A 50 9.15 10.64 -7.35
CA VAL A 50 7.71 10.69 -7.65
C VAL A 50 6.91 10.59 -6.36
N VAL A 51 6.11 11.62 -6.08
CA VAL A 51 5.22 11.65 -4.92
C VAL A 51 3.78 11.65 -5.40
N ALA A 52 3.04 10.58 -5.06
CA ALA A 52 1.61 10.54 -5.28
C ALA A 52 0.85 11.27 -4.17
N VAL A 53 -0.11 12.08 -4.59
CA VAL A 53 -1.05 12.78 -3.72
C VAL A 53 -2.30 11.92 -3.61
N ASP A 54 -2.61 11.51 -2.39
CA ASP A 54 -3.72 10.64 -2.02
C ASP A 54 -3.56 9.17 -2.43
N LEU A 55 -3.44 8.92 -3.74
CA LEU A 55 -3.22 7.63 -4.36
C LEU A 55 -2.37 7.78 -5.62
N PRO A 56 -1.55 6.78 -5.98
CA PRO A 56 -0.95 6.75 -7.32
C PRO A 56 -2.05 6.69 -8.39
N SER A 57 -2.01 7.64 -9.31
CA SER A 57 -3.02 7.76 -10.36
C SER A 57 -3.07 6.50 -11.21
N GLY A 58 -4.27 5.96 -11.40
CA GLY A 58 -4.51 4.70 -12.12
C GLY A 58 -4.79 3.50 -11.20
N VAL A 59 -4.59 3.64 -9.89
CA VAL A 59 -4.99 2.63 -8.89
C VAL A 59 -6.49 2.72 -8.59
N ASP A 60 -7.13 1.56 -8.44
CA ASP A 60 -8.45 1.44 -7.82
C ASP A 60 -8.33 1.49 -6.29
N ALA A 61 -8.94 2.50 -5.67
CA ALA A 61 -8.75 2.81 -4.25
C ALA A 61 -9.27 1.74 -3.29
N ASP A 62 -10.33 1.02 -3.68
CA ASP A 62 -11.03 0.10 -2.79
C ASP A 62 -10.53 -1.34 -2.95
N THR A 63 -10.08 -1.71 -4.14
CA THR A 63 -9.75 -3.10 -4.48
C THR A 63 -8.25 -3.37 -4.67
N GLY A 64 -7.44 -2.33 -4.86
CA GLY A 64 -6.03 -2.47 -5.21
C GLY A 64 -5.78 -2.98 -6.63
N ARG A 65 -6.82 -3.04 -7.47
CA ARG A 65 -6.68 -3.38 -8.90
C ARG A 65 -5.98 -2.26 -9.65
N VAL A 66 -5.21 -2.66 -10.66
CA VAL A 66 -4.52 -1.77 -11.60
C VAL A 66 -4.99 -2.17 -13.01
N PRO A 67 -6.09 -1.59 -13.52
CA PRO A 67 -6.74 -2.03 -14.76
C PRO A 67 -6.01 -1.60 -16.04
N GLY A 68 -4.95 -0.79 -15.93
CA GLY A 68 -4.18 -0.26 -17.06
C GLY A 68 -2.93 0.45 -16.56
N ASP A 69 -2.53 1.52 -17.26
CA ASP A 69 -1.37 2.32 -16.87
C ASP A 69 -1.58 3.01 -15.52
N VAL A 70 -0.50 3.04 -14.74
CA VAL A 70 -0.48 3.56 -13.37
C VAL A 70 0.82 4.30 -13.10
N VAL A 71 0.75 5.34 -12.28
CA VAL A 71 1.94 6.01 -11.77
C VAL A 71 2.60 5.13 -10.71
N ARG A 72 3.92 4.96 -10.81
CA ARG A 72 4.73 4.37 -9.74
C ARG A 72 5.35 5.49 -8.91
N ALA A 73 4.95 5.57 -7.64
CA ALA A 73 5.46 6.55 -6.69
C ALA A 73 6.57 5.97 -5.80
N ASP A 74 7.52 6.82 -5.42
CA ASP A 74 8.47 6.55 -4.35
C ASP A 74 7.84 6.77 -2.98
N LEU A 75 6.90 7.72 -2.91
CA LEU A 75 6.15 8.10 -1.72
C LEU A 75 4.69 8.41 -2.10
N THR A 76 3.74 7.91 -1.33
CA THR A 76 2.34 8.37 -1.39
C THR A 76 1.99 9.10 -0.10
N VAL A 77 1.52 10.34 -0.22
CA VAL A 77 0.97 11.11 0.90
C VAL A 77 -0.54 11.01 0.83
N THR A 78 -1.15 10.26 1.75
CA THR A 78 -2.60 10.01 1.78
C THR A 78 -3.26 10.71 2.95
N PHE A 79 -4.57 10.97 2.85
CA PHE A 79 -5.30 11.80 3.81
C PHE A 79 -6.49 11.08 4.43
N GLY A 80 -6.80 11.44 5.68
CA GLY A 80 -7.94 10.92 6.44
C GLY A 80 -7.70 9.49 6.92
N ALA A 81 -7.70 8.52 6.00
CA ALA A 81 -7.45 7.12 6.26
C ALA A 81 -6.62 6.48 5.13
N HIS A 82 -6.01 5.34 5.40
CA HIS A 82 -5.44 4.49 4.36
C HIS A 82 -6.56 3.92 3.50
N LYS A 83 -6.43 4.03 2.18
CA LYS A 83 -7.32 3.34 1.24
C LYS A 83 -6.82 1.91 1.08
N PRO A 84 -7.71 0.91 0.97
CA PRO A 84 -7.30 -0.49 0.80
C PRO A 84 -6.32 -0.71 -0.35
N GLY A 85 -6.49 0.00 -1.46
CA GLY A 85 -5.60 -0.08 -2.63
C GLY A 85 -4.15 0.36 -2.38
N LEU A 86 -3.86 1.05 -1.28
CA LEU A 86 -2.49 1.36 -0.87
C LEU A 86 -1.80 0.18 -0.14
N LEU A 87 -2.58 -0.80 0.31
CA LEU A 87 -2.13 -1.91 1.15
C LEU A 87 -2.31 -3.27 0.48
N ILE A 88 -3.13 -3.36 -0.56
CA ILE A 88 -3.47 -4.59 -1.30
C ILE A 88 -2.67 -4.64 -2.60
N ASP A 89 -2.05 -5.78 -2.89
CA ASP A 89 -1.36 -6.04 -4.15
C ASP A 89 -2.38 -6.24 -5.29
N PRO A 90 -2.08 -5.80 -6.54
CA PRO A 90 -0.79 -5.27 -6.98
C PRO A 90 -0.58 -3.77 -6.70
N ALA A 91 -1.62 -2.99 -6.41
CA ALA A 91 -1.50 -1.54 -6.30
C ALA A 91 -0.50 -1.05 -5.23
N ARG A 92 -0.38 -1.78 -4.11
CA ARG A 92 0.62 -1.51 -3.08
C ARG A 92 2.04 -1.35 -3.64
N GLU A 93 2.42 -2.12 -4.67
CA GLU A 93 3.77 -2.04 -5.27
C GLU A 93 4.05 -0.71 -6.00
N TYR A 94 3.01 0.06 -6.29
CA TYR A 94 3.07 1.37 -6.96
C TYR A 94 2.99 2.54 -6.00
N ALA A 95 2.64 2.30 -4.73
CA ALA A 95 2.45 3.35 -3.73
C ALA A 95 3.76 3.82 -3.07
N GLY A 96 4.84 3.05 -3.22
CA GLY A 96 6.10 3.33 -2.53
C GLY A 96 5.92 3.34 -1.00
N SER A 97 6.60 4.26 -0.32
CA SER A 97 6.34 4.50 1.11
C SER A 97 5.04 5.26 1.29
N VAL A 98 4.15 4.82 2.19
CA VAL A 98 2.86 5.51 2.43
C VAL A 98 2.93 6.34 3.70
N ARG A 99 2.51 7.61 3.61
CA ARG A 99 2.43 8.54 4.73
C ARG A 99 1.01 9.07 4.86
N LEU A 100 0.32 8.67 5.92
CA LEU A 100 -0.96 9.23 6.30
C LEU A 100 -0.75 10.60 6.96
N VAL A 101 -1.39 11.63 6.42
CA VAL A 101 -1.44 12.98 6.99
C VAL A 101 -2.85 13.23 7.50
N ASP A 102 -2.94 13.61 8.77
CA ASP A 102 -4.19 14.07 9.38
C ASP A 102 -4.50 15.48 8.85
N ILE A 103 -5.72 15.63 8.35
CA ILE A 103 -6.26 16.88 7.79
C ILE A 103 -7.47 17.38 8.58
N GLY A 104 -7.70 16.84 9.79
CA GLY A 104 -8.78 17.26 10.69
C GLY A 104 -10.16 16.71 10.31
N LEU A 105 -10.23 15.58 9.61
CA LEU A 105 -11.50 14.94 9.27
C LEU A 105 -12.04 14.13 10.46
N PRO A 106 -13.31 14.33 10.85
CA PRO A 106 -13.95 13.51 11.87
C PRO A 106 -14.32 12.14 11.28
N LEU A 107 -13.40 11.18 11.38
CA LEU A 107 -13.65 9.81 10.96
C LEU A 107 -14.26 8.98 12.10
N PRO A 108 -15.28 8.15 11.82
CA PRO A 108 -15.84 7.26 12.82
C PRO A 108 -14.78 6.26 13.29
N ARG A 109 -14.68 6.09 14.62
CA ARG A 109 -13.74 5.13 15.23
C ARG A 109 -14.25 3.69 15.19
N GLU A 110 -15.55 3.52 15.00
CA GLU A 110 -16.22 2.22 14.95
C GLU A 110 -16.94 2.06 13.62
N GLY A 111 -17.09 0.83 13.16
CA GLY A 111 -17.80 0.52 11.92
C GLY A 111 -16.96 0.69 10.66
N ALA A 112 -15.63 0.71 10.77
CA ALA A 112 -14.77 0.53 9.60
C ALA A 112 -14.97 -0.88 9.03
N GLU A 113 -15.17 -1.00 7.72
CA GLU A 113 -15.28 -2.30 7.05
C GLU A 113 -13.94 -3.05 7.04
N LEU A 114 -12.82 -2.31 7.12
CA LEU A 114 -11.46 -2.83 7.09
C LEU A 114 -10.59 -2.05 8.08
N GLU A 115 -9.68 -2.77 8.75
CA GLU A 115 -8.67 -2.20 9.64
C GLU A 115 -7.28 -2.72 9.25
N ALA A 116 -6.29 -1.83 9.26
CA ALA A 116 -4.89 -2.18 9.01
C ALA A 116 -4.10 -2.09 10.32
N LEU A 117 -3.80 -3.25 10.92
CA LEU A 117 -3.06 -3.30 12.18
C LEU A 117 -1.70 -2.63 12.04
N GLN A 118 -1.42 -1.69 12.95
CA GLN A 118 -0.12 -1.07 13.10
C GLN A 118 0.70 -1.80 14.16
N HIS A 119 1.99 -1.48 14.22
CA HIS A 119 2.90 -2.06 15.20
C HIS A 119 2.38 -1.99 16.65
N ALA A 120 1.81 -0.83 17.04
CA ALA A 120 1.26 -0.65 18.38
C ALA A 120 0.02 -1.52 18.66
N ASP A 121 -0.79 -1.79 17.63
CA ASP A 121 -1.95 -2.66 17.76
C ASP A 121 -1.51 -4.10 17.97
N VAL A 122 -0.54 -4.57 17.17
CA VAL A 122 0.06 -5.91 17.34
C VAL A 122 0.68 -6.06 18.73
N ALA A 123 1.42 -5.06 19.20
CA ALA A 123 2.02 -5.08 20.53
C ALA A 123 0.98 -5.15 21.66
N ARG A 124 -0.18 -4.48 21.50
CA ARG A 124 -1.29 -4.52 22.46
C ARG A 124 -2.04 -5.86 22.43
N LEU A 125 -2.11 -6.50 21.27
CA LEU A 125 -2.80 -7.79 21.09
C LEU A 125 -1.96 -8.99 21.54
N LEU A 126 -0.63 -8.86 21.53
CA LEU A 126 0.27 -9.96 21.88
C LEU A 126 0.20 -10.27 23.40
N PRO A 127 -0.13 -11.51 23.80
CA PRO A 127 -0.18 -11.87 25.21
C PRO A 127 1.20 -11.80 25.87
N VAL A 128 1.31 -11.09 27.00
CA VAL A 128 2.55 -11.02 27.78
C VAL A 128 2.41 -11.91 29.02
N PRO A 129 3.28 -12.92 29.22
CA PRO A 129 3.27 -13.76 30.41
C PRO A 129 3.49 -12.94 31.69
N ALA A 130 2.68 -13.21 32.71
CA ALA A 130 2.85 -12.64 34.06
C ALA A 130 3.69 -13.57 34.93
N ALA A 131 4.03 -13.13 36.15
CA ALA A 131 4.83 -13.93 37.10
C ALA A 131 4.21 -15.32 37.41
N GLU A 132 2.88 -15.40 37.42
CA GLU A 132 2.11 -16.62 37.69
C GLU A 132 1.76 -17.41 36.41
N SER A 133 2.36 -17.09 35.27
CA SER A 133 2.13 -17.81 34.01
C SER A 133 2.97 -19.08 33.94
N ASP A 134 2.35 -20.22 34.20
CA ASP A 134 2.95 -21.54 33.97
C ASP A 134 2.73 -22.06 32.52
N LYS A 135 3.34 -23.20 32.21
CA LYS A 135 3.30 -23.83 30.88
C LYS A 135 1.89 -24.20 30.39
N TYR A 136 0.94 -24.44 31.29
CA TYR A 136 -0.44 -24.77 30.93
C TYR A 136 -1.28 -23.51 30.76
N ARG A 137 -0.96 -22.46 31.53
CA ARG A 137 -1.62 -21.15 31.46
C ARG A 137 -1.28 -20.37 30.18
N ARG A 138 -0.15 -20.70 29.53
CA ARG A 138 0.23 -20.19 28.21
C ARG A 138 -0.37 -20.96 27.03
N GLY A 139 -1.25 -21.92 27.30
CA GLY A 139 -1.93 -22.72 26.29
C GLY A 139 -1.14 -23.95 25.87
N VAL A 140 -1.86 -24.96 25.39
CA VAL A 140 -1.30 -26.19 24.80
C VAL A 140 -1.90 -26.33 23.40
N VAL A 141 -1.05 -26.44 22.39
CA VAL A 141 -1.48 -26.58 20.99
C VAL A 141 -1.10 -27.95 20.45
N GLY A 142 -2.03 -28.60 19.76
CA GLY A 142 -1.78 -29.78 18.94
C GLY A 142 -1.63 -29.36 17.48
N ILE A 143 -0.57 -29.80 16.80
CA ILE A 143 -0.30 -29.46 15.40
C ILE A 143 -0.34 -30.74 14.55
N ALA A 144 -1.25 -30.78 13.58
CA ALA A 144 -1.33 -31.81 12.55
C ALA A 144 -0.93 -31.20 11.21
N ALA A 145 0.35 -31.32 10.86
CA ALA A 145 0.92 -30.70 9.66
C ALA A 145 2.01 -31.58 9.05
N GLY A 146 2.35 -31.28 7.79
CA GLY A 146 3.38 -31.98 7.04
C GLY A 146 2.89 -33.24 6.32
N SER A 147 3.77 -33.76 5.48
CA SER A 147 3.56 -35.01 4.73
C SER A 147 4.91 -35.56 4.30
N ALA A 148 4.93 -36.74 3.66
CA ALA A 148 6.16 -37.28 3.06
C ALA A 148 6.80 -36.31 2.04
N ARG A 149 5.99 -35.49 1.36
CA ARG A 149 6.45 -34.48 0.39
C ARG A 149 6.84 -33.15 1.06
N PHE A 150 6.22 -32.81 2.18
CA PHE A 150 6.42 -31.52 2.88
C PHE A 150 6.71 -31.71 4.36
N PRO A 151 7.79 -32.42 4.73
CA PRO A 151 8.08 -32.71 6.13
C PRO A 151 8.39 -31.43 6.95
N GLY A 152 8.97 -30.42 6.31
CA GLY A 152 9.33 -29.16 6.97
C GLY A 152 8.15 -28.32 7.46
N ALA A 153 6.93 -28.56 6.95
CA ALA A 153 5.76 -27.79 7.37
C ALA A 153 5.44 -27.99 8.87
N ALA A 154 5.60 -29.22 9.38
CA ALA A 154 5.44 -29.50 10.80
C ALA A 154 6.50 -28.77 11.64
N VAL A 155 7.75 -28.76 11.18
CA VAL A 155 8.87 -28.12 11.88
C VAL A 155 8.65 -26.61 11.98
N LEU A 156 8.29 -25.95 10.87
CA LEU A 156 8.03 -24.50 10.85
C LEU A 156 6.83 -24.12 11.73
N ALA A 157 5.74 -24.90 11.68
CA ALA A 157 4.55 -24.63 12.47
C ALA A 157 4.83 -24.77 13.98
N VAL A 158 5.54 -25.83 14.39
CA VAL A 158 5.94 -26.02 15.80
C VAL A 158 6.92 -24.93 16.24
N ALA A 159 7.89 -24.58 15.40
CA ALA A 159 8.86 -23.53 15.71
C ALA A 159 8.22 -22.14 15.87
N GLY A 160 7.18 -21.83 15.09
CA GLY A 160 6.43 -20.58 15.24
C GLY A 160 5.49 -20.55 16.45
N ALA A 161 5.16 -21.70 17.04
CA ALA A 161 4.29 -21.80 18.21
C ALA A 161 5.05 -21.76 19.56
N LEU A 162 6.36 -22.01 19.55
CA LEU A 162 7.25 -21.96 20.73
C LEU A 162 7.76 -20.55 20.97
#